data_AF-A0AAV5SIW1-F1
#
_entry.id   AF-A0AAV5SIW1-F1
#
_cell.length_a   1.000
_cell.length_b   1.000
_cell.length_c   1.000
_cell.angle_alpha   90.00
_cell.angle_beta   90.00
_cell.angle_gamma   90.00
#
_symmetry.space_group_name_H-M   'P 1'
#
loop_
_entity.id
_entity.type
_entity.pdbx_description
1 polymer ?
#
loop_
_entity_poly.entity_id
_entity_poly.type
_entity_poly.pdbx_seq_one_letter_code
_entity_poly.pdbx_strand_id
1 'polypeptide(L)'
;PPTNCPNPSQFEAAEQIWHWQYAMEEGQPSVKLYMDPGNIVRFKVVENIFKDVRPDLSEEKKRREKSFEIIGAMNVNGLSCLAWWQIGQGEEEEEDEGEE
;
A
#
# COMPACT_ATOMS: atom_id res chain seq x y z
N PRO A 1 -0.52 7.19 7.87
CA PRO A 1 0.71 7.97 8.15
C PRO A 1 1.94 7.20 7.69
N PRO A 2 3.03 7.86 7.25
CA PRO A 2 4.28 7.18 6.86
C PRO A 2 4.85 6.28 7.96
N THR A 3 4.69 6.68 9.22
CA THR A 3 5.11 5.91 10.41
C THR A 3 4.42 4.55 10.54
N ASN A 4 3.32 4.32 9.82
CA ASN A 4 2.55 3.07 9.85
C ASN A 4 2.83 2.19 8.61
N CYS A 5 3.76 2.59 7.76
CA CYS A 5 4.27 1.80 6.63
C CYS A 5 5.38 0.83 7.09
N PRO A 6 5.73 -0.19 6.28
CA PRO A 6 6.86 -1.07 6.58
C PRO A 6 8.17 -0.29 6.74
N ASN A 7 9.06 -0.73 7.63
CA ASN A 7 10.35 -0.08 7.84
C ASN A 7 11.46 -0.93 7.18
N PRO A 8 12.36 -0.35 6.36
CA PRO A 8 12.40 1.03 5.87
C PRO A 8 11.59 1.28 4.60
N SER A 9 10.58 2.17 4.67
CA SER A 9 9.84 2.68 3.51
C SER A 9 10.28 4.09 3.12
N GLN A 10 10.30 4.39 1.82
CA GLN A 10 10.60 5.72 1.30
C GLN A 10 9.55 6.14 0.26
N PHE A 11 9.34 7.45 0.14
CA PHE A 11 8.45 8.05 -0.85
C PHE A 11 9.28 8.67 -1.96
N GLU A 12 9.01 8.27 -3.20
CA GLU A 12 9.64 8.82 -4.39
C GLU A 12 8.74 9.89 -5.01
N ALA A 13 9.08 11.15 -4.79
CA ALA A 13 8.22 12.27 -5.18
C ALA A 13 8.06 12.42 -6.70
N ALA A 14 9.06 12.02 -7.49
CA ALA A 14 9.00 12.11 -8.95
C ALA A 14 7.89 11.20 -9.53
N GLU A 15 7.75 10.00 -8.97
CA GLU A 15 6.77 9.01 -9.43
C GLU A 15 5.49 8.99 -8.58
N GLN A 16 5.49 9.68 -7.43
CA GLN A 16 4.41 9.67 -6.43
C GLN A 16 4.14 8.25 -5.87
N ILE A 17 5.20 7.45 -5.70
CA ILE A 17 5.11 6.05 -5.28
C ILE A 17 5.85 5.82 -3.96
N TRP A 18 5.29 4.94 -3.13
CA TRP A 18 5.97 4.41 -1.94
C TRP A 18 6.64 3.09 -2.26
N HIS A 19 7.85 2.88 -1.74
CA HIS A 19 8.50 1.58 -1.80
C HIS A 19 9.04 1.16 -0.44
N TRP A 20 9.07 -0.14 -0.19
CA TRP A 20 9.72 -0.77 0.95
C TRP A 20 11.05 -1.36 0.53
N GLN A 21 12.12 -1.11 1.29
CA GLN A 21 13.43 -1.73 1.05
C GLN A 21 13.55 -2.98 1.92
N TYR A 22 13.45 -4.14 1.29
CA TYR A 22 13.66 -5.42 1.95
C TYR A 22 15.14 -5.77 1.92
N ALA A 23 15.77 -5.87 3.09
CA ALA A 23 17.15 -6.31 3.20
C ALA A 23 17.20 -7.83 2.99
N MET A 24 17.96 -8.24 1.97
CA MET A 24 18.38 -9.63 1.81
C MET A 24 19.55 -9.93 2.76
N GLU A 25 20.00 -11.19 2.77
CA GLU A 25 21.13 -11.66 3.59
C GLU A 25 22.38 -10.76 3.49
N GLU A 26 23.22 -10.83 4.52
CA GLU A 26 24.38 -9.97 4.70
C GLU A 26 25.30 -10.00 3.46
N GLY A 27 25.39 -8.86 2.75
CA GLY A 27 26.19 -8.69 1.53
C GLY A 27 25.38 -8.59 0.23
N GLN A 28 24.07 -8.81 0.26
CA GLN A 28 23.21 -8.62 -0.92
C GLN A 28 22.61 -7.20 -0.98
N PRO A 29 22.40 -6.64 -2.18
CA PRO A 29 21.69 -5.37 -2.33
C PRO A 29 20.24 -5.52 -1.85
N SER A 30 19.72 -4.48 -1.19
CA SER A 30 18.31 -4.47 -0.79
C SER A 30 17.39 -4.46 -2.02
N VAL A 31 16.27 -5.17 -1.93
CA VAL A 31 15.25 -5.21 -2.96
C VAL A 31 14.21 -4.13 -2.67
N LYS A 32 13.81 -3.38 -3.68
CA LYS A 32 12.71 -2.40 -3.58
C LYS A 32 11.39 -3.06 -3.97
N LEU A 33 10.43 -3.05 -3.04
CA LEU A 33 9.06 -3.50 -3.28
C LEU A 33 8.15 -2.28 -3.39
N TYR A 34 7.59 -2.05 -4.57
CA TYR A 34 6.80 -0.85 -4.90
C TYR A 34 5.30 -1.04 -4.57
N MET A 35 4.68 0.02 -4.08
CA MET A 35 3.23 0.11 -3.80
C MET A 35 2.54 0.91 -4.91
N ASP A 36 2.46 0.33 -6.11
CA ASP A 36 1.93 1.03 -7.27
C ASP A 36 0.43 1.34 -7.15
N PRO A 37 -0.04 2.47 -7.71
CA PRO A 37 -1.47 2.77 -7.80
C PRO A 37 -2.24 1.64 -8.51
N GLY A 38 -3.36 1.23 -7.92
CA GLY A 38 -4.19 0.14 -8.44
C GLY A 38 -3.93 -1.23 -7.81
N ASN A 39 -2.79 -1.41 -7.11
CA ASN A 39 -2.53 -2.63 -6.38
C ASN A 39 -3.51 -2.83 -5.21
N ILE A 40 -3.97 -4.06 -5.03
CA ILE A 40 -4.81 -4.42 -3.88
C ILE A 40 -3.93 -4.52 -2.64
N VAL A 41 -4.30 -3.77 -1.60
CA VAL A 41 -3.58 -3.74 -0.32
C VAL A 41 -4.42 -4.31 0.81
N ARG A 42 -3.75 -4.96 1.77
CA ARG A 42 -4.30 -5.34 3.06
C ARG A 42 -3.70 -4.44 4.14
N PHE A 43 -4.53 -3.85 4.97
CA PHE A 43 -4.08 -3.04 6.11
C PHE A 43 -4.95 -3.30 7.33
N LYS A 44 -4.41 -3.00 8.50
CA LYS A 44 -5.14 -3.03 9.77
C LYS A 44 -5.66 -1.62 10.06
N VAL A 45 -6.94 -1.48 10.38
CA VAL A 45 -7.48 -0.23 10.93
C VAL A 45 -6.94 -0.07 12.35
N VAL A 46 -6.26 1.05 12.61
CA VAL A 46 -5.70 1.38 13.93
C VAL A 46 -6.44 2.53 14.60
N GLU A 47 -7.18 3.34 13.85
CA GLU A 47 -7.96 4.44 14.38
C GLU A 47 -9.19 4.72 13.51
N ASN A 48 -10.28 5.12 14.16
CA ASN A 48 -11.49 5.64 13.53
C ASN A 48 -11.73 7.06 14.05
N ILE A 49 -11.82 8.02 13.15
CA ILE A 49 -11.98 9.44 13.48
C ILE A 49 -13.35 9.88 12.97
N PHE A 50 -14.21 10.29 13.88
CA PHE A 50 -15.51 10.87 13.56
C PHE A 50 -15.47 12.36 13.84
N LYS A 51 -15.94 13.15 12.88
CA LYS A 51 -15.98 14.61 12.98
C LYS A 51 -17.38 15.11 12.66
N ASP A 52 -17.91 15.92 13.57
CA ASP A 52 -19.18 16.61 13.33
C ASP A 52 -18.99 17.71 12.28
N VAL A 53 -19.48 17.44 11.07
CA VAL A 53 -19.46 18.40 9.96
C VAL A 53 -20.75 19.21 10.02
N ARG A 54 -20.62 20.50 10.33
CA ARG A 54 -21.78 21.39 10.42
C ARG A 54 -22.36 21.69 9.04
N PRO A 55 -23.68 21.86 8.91
CA PRO A 55 -24.33 22.11 7.63
C PRO A 55 -24.10 23.53 7.08
N ASP A 56 -23.69 24.48 7.94
CA ASP A 56 -23.50 25.91 7.65
C ASP A 56 -22.15 26.24 6.99
N LEU A 57 -21.40 25.23 6.55
CA LEU A 57 -20.13 25.42 5.86
C LEU A 57 -20.32 25.97 4.43
N SER A 58 -19.33 26.71 3.93
CA SER A 58 -19.28 27.07 2.51
C SER A 58 -19.15 25.82 1.64
N GLU A 59 -19.59 25.89 0.38
CA GLU A 59 -19.52 24.75 -0.56
C GLU A 59 -18.09 24.20 -0.72
N GLU A 60 -17.08 25.07 -0.67
CA GLU A 60 -15.67 24.65 -0.68
C GLU A 60 -15.30 23.85 0.58
N LYS A 61 -15.74 24.30 1.76
CA LYS A 61 -15.47 23.61 3.03
C LYS A 61 -16.21 22.29 3.11
N LYS A 62 -17.46 22.21 2.66
CA LYS A 62 -18.23 20.96 2.60
C LYS A 62 -17.55 19.87 1.77
N ARG A 63 -16.88 20.25 0.67
CA ARG A 63 -16.15 19.29 -0.18
C ARG A 63 -14.86 18.76 0.44
N ARG A 64 -14.25 19.53 1.35
CA ARG A 64 -12.98 19.16 2.00
C ARG A 64 -13.17 18.47 3.35
N GLU A 65 -14.25 18.81 4.05
CA GLU A 65 -14.50 18.32 5.40
C GLU A 65 -15.04 16.90 5.39
N LYS A 66 -14.31 15.98 6.01
CA LYS A 66 -14.69 14.57 6.09
C LYS A 66 -15.36 14.32 7.44
N SER A 67 -16.55 13.73 7.43
CA SER A 67 -17.25 13.32 8.65
C SER A 67 -16.68 12.05 9.26
N PHE A 68 -15.93 11.28 8.48
CA PHE A 68 -15.34 10.02 8.89
C PHE A 68 -14.01 9.78 8.18
N GLU A 69 -13.00 9.41 8.96
CA GLU A 69 -11.68 8.99 8.47
C GLU A 69 -11.23 7.75 9.21
N ILE A 70 -10.51 6.87 8.51
CA ILE A 70 -9.84 5.72 9.13
C ILE A 70 -8.34 5.88 8.95
N ILE A 71 -7.59 5.53 9.99
CA ILE A 71 -6.14 5.43 9.91
C ILE A 71 -5.77 3.95 9.83
N GLY A 72 -5.07 3.60 8.76
CA GLY A 72 -4.54 2.26 8.53
C GLY A 72 -3.08 2.11 8.98
N ALA A 73 -2.67 0.86 9.20
CA ALA A 73 -1.29 0.44 9.34
C ALA A 73 -1.02 -0.85 8.54
N MET A 74 0.20 -0.94 8.00
CA MET A 74 0.66 -2.05 7.17
C MET A 74 2.11 -2.46 7.50
N ASN A 75 2.58 -2.08 8.68
CA ASN A 75 3.92 -2.35 9.22
C ASN A 75 4.07 -3.74 9.87
N VAL A 76 3.17 -4.67 9.57
CA VAL A 76 3.18 -6.05 10.08
C VAL A 76 3.23 -7.00 8.89
N ASN A 77 3.97 -8.11 9.02
CA ASN A 77 4.10 -9.12 7.97
C ASN A 77 2.73 -9.63 7.50
N GLY A 78 2.58 -9.83 6.19
CA GLY A 78 1.33 -10.28 5.57
C GLY A 78 0.29 -9.17 5.31
N LEU A 79 0.62 -7.91 5.61
CA LEU A 79 -0.11 -6.69 5.20
C LEU A 79 0.57 -6.02 4.00
N SER A 80 0.14 -4.82 3.59
CA SER A 80 0.59 -4.15 2.36
C SER A 80 0.03 -4.81 1.09
N CYS A 81 0.71 -4.66 -0.05
CA CYS A 81 0.31 -5.23 -1.33
C CYS A 81 0.17 -6.75 -1.25
N LEU A 82 -0.97 -7.29 -1.68
CA LEU A 82 -1.22 -8.73 -1.66
C LEU A 82 -0.22 -9.50 -2.53
N ALA A 83 0.19 -8.91 -3.64
CA ALA A 83 1.16 -9.49 -4.58
C ALA A 83 2.52 -9.82 -3.93
N TRP A 84 2.90 -9.17 -2.83
CA TRP A 84 4.17 -9.45 -2.15
C TRP A 84 4.17 -10.78 -1.39
N TRP A 85 3.00 -11.38 -1.16
CA TRP A 85 2.83 -12.57 -0.32
C TRP A 85 2.30 -13.77 -1.10
N GLN A 86 1.98 -13.61 -2.38
CA GLN A 86 1.56 -14.72 -3.23
C GLN A 86 2.80 -15.51 -3.65
N ILE A 87 3.05 -16.61 -2.95
CA ILE A 87 4.05 -17.60 -3.34
C ILE A 87 3.32 -18.66 -4.18
N GLY A 88 3.66 -18.77 -5.48
CA GLY A 88 3.20 -19.87 -6.34
C GLY A 88 1.88 -19.68 -7.09
N GLN A 89 1.46 -18.44 -7.42
CA GLN A 89 0.34 -18.19 -8.36
C GLN A 89 0.78 -17.44 -9.63
N GLY A 90 2.08 -17.44 -9.93
CA GLY A 90 2.66 -16.70 -11.05
C GLY A 90 3.38 -17.54 -12.10
N GLU A 91 3.27 -18.87 -12.04
CA GLU A 91 3.82 -19.80 -13.02
C GLU A 91 2.77 -20.88 -13.32
N GLU A 92 1.61 -20.48 -13.84
CA GLU A 92 1.04 -21.29 -14.92
C GLU A 92 1.72 -20.74 -16.17
N GLU A 93 2.91 -21.27 -16.45
CA GLU A 93 3.50 -21.16 -17.79
C GLU A 93 2.41 -21.63 -18.76
N GLU A 94 1.95 -20.75 -19.65
CA GLU A 94 1.27 -21.20 -20.85
C GLU A 94 2.27 -22.12 -21.56
N GLU A 95 2.12 -23.45 -21.36
CA GLU A 95 2.71 -24.45 -22.23
C GLU A 95 2.18 -24.12 -23.63
N ASP A 96 3.03 -23.45 -24.41
CA ASP A 96 2.93 -23.32 -25.85
C ASP A 96 2.83 -24.75 -26.38
N GLU A 97 1.60 -25.24 -26.57
CA GLU A 97 1.29 -26.45 -27.34
C GLU A 97 1.68 -26.19 -28.81
N GLY A 98 2.99 -26.11 -29.05
CA GLY A 98 3.55 -26.55 -30.30
C GLY A 98 3.50 -28.07 -30.30
N GLU A 99 2.62 -28.65 -31.11
CA GLU A 99 2.96 -29.82 -31.93
C GLU A 99 1.92 -30.08 -33.04
N GLU A 100 2.49 -30.14 -34.26
CA GLU A 100 2.08 -30.75 -35.55
C GLU A 100 0.80 -30.34 -36.31
#